data_AF-A0A6V8IA30-F1
#
_entry.id   AF-A0A6V8IA30-F1
#
_cell.length_a   1.000
_cell.length_b   1.000
_cell.length_c   1.000
_cell.angle_alpha   90.00
_cell.angle_beta   90.00
_cell.angle_gamma   90.00
#
_symmetry.space_group_name_H-M   'P 1'
#
loop_
_entity.id
_entity.type
_entity.pdbx_description
1 polymer ?
#
loop_
_entity_poly.entity_id
_entity_poly.type
_entity_poly.pdbx_seq_one_letter_code
_entity_poly.pdbx_strand_id
1 'polypeptide(L)'
;MKQKTAIFGQTMNEILTDDELAACTEILRGKRISIPVRLDTKSEDLIAIPFSARVKIIENFGGCQVQFPLNKRFMVCYYSRKGLNGNEIATKLNISWSTVSGILNSSNLHRKGHRIGGGHK
;
A
#
# COMPACT_ATOMS: atom_id res chain seq x y z
N MET A 1 8.47 -17.03 22.11
CA MET A 1 8.69 -16.10 20.96
C MET A 1 7.45 -15.23 20.81
N LYS A 2 7.55 -13.91 21.00
CA LYS A 2 6.40 -13.00 20.90
C LYS A 2 6.08 -12.80 19.41
N GLN A 3 4.90 -13.26 18.96
CA GLN A 3 4.38 -12.93 17.64
C GLN A 3 4.08 -11.43 17.61
N LYS A 4 5.02 -10.61 17.13
CA LYS A 4 4.73 -9.24 16.76
C LYS A 4 4.00 -9.27 15.42
N THR A 5 2.68 -9.34 15.46
CA THR A 5 1.87 -8.98 14.29
C THR A 5 1.94 -7.47 14.19
N ALA A 6 2.94 -6.95 13.45
CA ALA A 6 3.02 -5.53 13.17
C ALA A 6 1.79 -5.14 12.34
N ILE A 7 0.88 -4.37 12.95
CA ILE A 7 -0.32 -3.87 12.27
C ILE A 7 0.12 -2.80 11.28
N PHE A 8 -0.15 -3.07 10.02
CA PHE A 8 0.52 -2.51 8.84
C PHE A 8 0.39 -1.00 8.62
N GLY A 9 -0.60 -0.34 9.23
CA GLY A 9 -1.07 0.97 8.76
C GLY A 9 -0.12 2.15 9.00
N GLN A 10 0.58 2.20 10.13
CA GLN A 10 1.42 3.34 10.50
C GLN A 10 2.90 3.08 10.25
N THR A 11 3.43 1.94 10.67
CA THR A 11 4.88 1.71 10.72
C THR A 11 5.52 1.53 9.34
N MET A 12 4.85 0.96 8.35
CA MET A 12 5.45 0.78 7.02
C MET A 12 5.49 2.05 6.17
N ASN A 13 4.51 2.95 6.31
CA ASN A 13 4.51 4.25 5.63
C ASN A 13 5.62 5.19 6.14
N GLU A 14 6.10 4.96 7.36
CA GLU A 14 7.20 5.73 7.96
C GLU A 14 8.58 5.25 7.46
N ILE A 15 8.65 4.00 7.00
CA ILE A 15 9.91 3.34 6.63
C ILE A 15 10.07 3.31 5.09
N LEU A 16 9.00 3.01 4.37
CA LEU A 16 8.99 2.85 2.92
C LEU A 16 8.43 4.11 2.23
N THR A 17 9.01 4.46 1.08
CA THR A 17 8.40 5.50 0.24
C THR A 17 7.11 5.01 -0.39
N ASP A 18 6.26 5.93 -0.86
CA ASP A 18 5.03 5.59 -1.58
C ASP A 18 5.29 4.66 -2.79
N ASP A 19 6.40 4.86 -3.50
CA ASP A 19 6.81 4.04 -4.64
C ASP A 19 7.23 2.62 -4.20
N GLU A 20 8.03 2.51 -3.12
CA GLU A 20 8.45 1.24 -2.54
C GLU A 20 7.26 0.44 -2.00
N LEU A 21 6.33 1.13 -1.34
CA LEU A 21 5.12 0.53 -0.80
C LEU A 21 4.18 0.07 -1.91
N ALA A 22 4.04 0.85 -2.98
CA ALA A 22 3.27 0.44 -4.17
C ALA A 22 3.87 -0.82 -4.79
N ALA A 23 5.20 -0.86 -4.99
CA ALA A 23 5.87 -2.04 -5.52
C ALA A 23 5.64 -3.28 -4.65
N CYS A 24 5.85 -3.17 -3.32
CA CYS A 24 5.56 -4.25 -2.38
C CYS A 24 4.11 -4.73 -2.46
N THR A 25 3.15 -3.81 -2.59
CA THR A 25 1.72 -4.13 -2.65
C THR A 25 1.35 -4.84 -3.96
N GLU A 26 1.95 -4.44 -5.09
CA GLU A 26 1.73 -5.09 -6.39
C GLU A 26 2.28 -6.51 -6.46
N ILE A 27 3.43 -6.74 -5.80
CA ILE A 27 4.11 -8.03 -5.78
C ILE A 27 3.42 -8.98 -4.80
N LEU A 28 3.19 -8.52 -3.57
CA LEU A 28 2.74 -9.39 -2.48
C LEU A 28 1.22 -9.48 -2.38
N ARG A 29 0.46 -8.51 -2.89
CA ARG A 29 -1.01 -8.58 -3.06
C ARG A 29 -1.79 -9.16 -1.87
N GLY A 30 -1.55 -8.70 -0.65
CA GLY A 30 -2.27 -9.22 0.52
C GLY A 30 -1.60 -10.39 1.25
N LYS A 31 -0.53 -10.96 0.68
CA LYS A 31 0.15 -12.13 1.23
C LYS A 31 0.80 -11.83 2.58
N ARG A 32 0.78 -12.84 3.44
CA ARG A 32 1.57 -12.90 4.66
C ARG A 32 2.87 -13.61 4.35
N ILE A 33 3.99 -12.92 4.57
CA ILE A 33 5.32 -13.46 4.32
C ILE A 33 6.15 -13.46 5.60
N SER A 34 7.07 -14.42 5.70
CA SER A 34 8.06 -14.45 6.77
C SER A 34 9.26 -13.62 6.35
N ILE A 35 9.60 -12.61 7.15
CA ILE A 35 10.75 -11.76 6.89
C ILE A 35 11.99 -12.41 7.55
N PRO A 36 13.03 -12.75 6.78
CA PRO A 36 14.26 -13.30 7.33
C PRO A 36 14.99 -12.24 8.14
N VAL A 37 15.84 -12.69 9.05
CA VAL A 37 16.71 -11.80 9.84
C VAL A 37 17.90 -11.30 8.99
N ARG A 38 18.20 -11.98 7.88
CA ARG A 38 19.36 -11.71 7.04
C ARG A 38 18.98 -11.64 5.56
N LEU A 39 19.73 -10.83 4.81
CA LEU A 39 19.46 -10.50 3.41
C LEU A 39 19.83 -11.60 2.41
N ASP A 40 20.59 -12.61 2.86
CA ASP A 40 21.08 -13.75 2.09
C ASP A 40 20.00 -14.82 1.84
N THR A 41 18.80 -14.64 2.39
CA THR A 41 17.74 -15.64 2.32
C THR A 41 17.06 -15.63 0.96
N LYS A 42 17.03 -16.80 0.30
CA LYS A 42 16.39 -17.04 -1.02
C LYS A 42 14.85 -17.11 -0.94
N SER A 43 14.20 -16.13 -0.32
CA SER A 43 12.74 -16.05 -0.34
C SER A 43 12.30 -15.44 -1.67
N GLU A 44 11.61 -16.22 -2.52
CA GLU A 44 11.14 -15.77 -3.84
C GLU A 44 10.27 -14.51 -3.75
N ASP A 45 9.36 -14.45 -2.78
CA ASP A 45 8.48 -13.29 -2.55
C ASP A 45 9.30 -12.02 -2.20
N LEU A 46 10.40 -12.13 -1.45
CA LEU A 46 11.27 -11.00 -1.10
C LEU A 46 12.24 -10.62 -2.23
N ILE A 47 12.64 -11.58 -3.06
CA ILE A 47 13.52 -11.31 -4.21
C ILE A 47 12.81 -10.43 -5.23
N ALA A 48 11.49 -10.60 -5.39
CA ALA A 48 10.69 -9.78 -6.30
C ALA A 48 10.58 -8.31 -5.85
N ILE A 49 10.73 -8.02 -4.56
CA ILE A 49 10.67 -6.66 -4.00
C ILE A 49 11.94 -5.89 -4.37
N PRO A 50 11.83 -4.58 -4.71
CA PRO A 50 13.01 -3.72 -4.92
C PRO A 50 14.02 -3.82 -3.77
N PHE A 51 15.31 -3.87 -4.12
CA PHE A 51 16.39 -4.07 -3.14
C PHE A 51 16.35 -3.07 -1.98
N SER A 52 16.09 -1.79 -2.27
CA SER A 52 16.01 -0.73 -1.26
C SER A 52 14.89 -0.98 -0.25
N ALA A 53 13.70 -1.36 -0.72
CA ALA A 53 12.57 -1.69 0.13
C ALA A 53 12.85 -2.95 0.96
N ARG A 54 13.47 -3.97 0.35
CA ARG A 54 13.83 -5.22 1.01
C ARG A 54 14.77 -5.00 2.20
N VAL A 55 15.81 -4.19 2.05
CA VAL A 55 16.76 -3.85 3.13
C VAL A 55 16.01 -3.27 4.33
N LYS A 56 15.21 -2.22 4.09
CA LYS A 56 14.44 -1.55 5.13
C LYS A 56 13.44 -2.47 5.83
N ILE A 57 12.78 -3.35 5.07
CA ILE A 57 11.85 -4.35 5.62
C ILE A 57 12.59 -5.32 6.54
N ILE A 58 13.75 -5.82 6.14
CA ILE A 58 14.55 -6.76 6.94
C ILE A 58 15.10 -6.09 8.20
N GLU A 59 15.61 -4.86 8.10
CA GLU A 59 16.13 -4.11 9.26
C GLU A 59 15.07 -3.87 10.33
N ASN A 60 13.83 -3.60 9.93
CA ASN A 60 12.76 -3.25 10.87
C ASN A 60 11.89 -4.43 11.30
N PHE A 61 11.74 -5.45 10.45
CA PHE A 61 10.82 -6.57 10.66
C PHE A 61 11.48 -7.95 10.58
N GLY A 62 12.81 -8.01 10.56
CA GLY A 62 13.57 -9.26 10.51
C GLY A 62 13.14 -10.24 11.61
N GLY A 63 12.88 -11.49 11.22
CA GLY A 63 12.42 -12.56 12.11
C GLY A 63 10.92 -12.50 12.45
N CYS A 64 10.17 -11.58 11.86
CA CYS A 64 8.72 -11.47 12.04
C CYS A 64 7.95 -11.99 10.81
N GLN A 65 6.68 -12.34 11.01
CA GLN A 65 5.73 -12.50 9.92
C GLN A 65 4.97 -11.20 9.71
N VAL A 66 4.98 -10.71 8.48
CA VAL A 66 4.33 -9.45 8.10
C VAL A 66 3.25 -9.74 7.06
N GLN A 67 2.06 -9.19 7.27
CA GLN A 67 0.97 -9.26 6.30
C GLN A 67 0.88 -7.98 5.50
N PHE A 68 1.23 -8.04 4.21
CA PHE A 68 1.10 -6.90 3.31
C PHE A 68 -0.38 -6.69 3.00
N PRO A 69 -0.94 -5.48 3.10
CA PRO A 69 -2.33 -5.21 2.92
C PRO A 69 -2.59 -5.14 1.44
N LEU A 70 -3.75 -5.65 1.06
CA LEU A 70 -4.29 -5.47 -0.27
C LEU A 70 -4.99 -4.09 -0.30
N ASN A 71 -4.24 -3.03 0.00
CA ASN A 71 -4.81 -1.69 0.18
C ASN A 71 -5.15 -1.08 -1.19
N LYS A 72 -6.27 -1.54 -1.76
CA LYS A 72 -6.83 -1.04 -3.03
C LYS A 72 -7.00 0.47 -3.00
N ARG A 73 -7.37 1.04 -1.84
CA ARG A 73 -7.52 2.48 -1.66
C ARG A 73 -6.21 3.22 -1.85
N PHE A 74 -5.13 2.75 -1.22
CA PHE A 74 -3.79 3.31 -1.40
C PHE A 74 -3.36 3.25 -2.87
N MET A 75 -3.48 2.08 -3.51
CA MET A 75 -3.05 1.90 -4.90
C MET A 75 -3.83 2.79 -5.88
N VAL A 76 -5.14 2.94 -5.71
CA VAL A 76 -5.97 3.85 -6.52
C VAL A 76 -5.50 5.30 -6.33
N CYS A 77 -5.25 5.73 -5.09
CA CYS A 77 -4.76 7.09 -4.83
C CYS A 77 -3.33 7.31 -5.35
N TYR A 78 -2.47 6.29 -5.27
CA TYR A 78 -1.11 6.32 -5.79
C TYR A 78 -1.10 6.49 -7.32
N TYR A 79 -1.82 5.66 -8.07
CA TYR A 79 -1.87 5.78 -9.53
C TYR A 79 -2.56 7.05 -10.01
N SER A 80 -3.59 7.52 -9.30
CA SER A 80 -4.21 8.81 -9.61
C SER A 80 -3.21 9.96 -9.42
N ARG A 81 -2.35 9.93 -8.39
CA ARG A 81 -1.25 10.91 -8.22
C ARG A 81 -0.17 10.81 -9.31
N LYS A 82 0.02 9.62 -9.89
CA LYS A 82 0.90 9.41 -11.06
C LYS A 82 0.26 9.82 -12.39
N GLY A 83 -0.97 10.31 -12.39
CA GLY A 83 -1.66 10.84 -13.57
C GLY A 83 -2.45 9.79 -14.37
N LEU A 84 -2.60 8.56 -13.88
CA LEU A 84 -3.44 7.56 -14.55
C LEU A 84 -4.91 7.94 -14.42
N ASN A 85 -5.66 7.74 -15.50
CA ASN A 85 -7.10 7.92 -15.49
C ASN A 85 -7.83 6.73 -14.83
N GLY A 86 -9.09 6.93 -14.44
CA GLY A 86 -9.85 5.92 -13.69
C GLY A 86 -9.99 4.57 -14.41
N ASN A 87 -10.04 4.55 -15.75
CA ASN A 87 -10.11 3.33 -16.53
C ASN A 87 -8.77 2.59 -16.54
N GLU A 88 -7.65 3.31 -16.68
CA GLU A 88 -6.31 2.72 -16.59
C GLU A 88 -6.07 2.10 -15.22
N ILE A 89 -6.49 2.79 -14.15
CA ILE A 89 -6.40 2.28 -12.77
C ILE A 89 -7.25 1.04 -12.59
N ALA A 90 -8.49 1.05 -13.09
CA ALA A 90 -9.42 -0.08 -13.02
C ALA A 90 -8.83 -1.33 -13.69
N THR A 91 -8.29 -1.18 -14.90
CA THR A 91 -7.62 -2.24 -15.65
C THR A 91 -6.37 -2.74 -14.93
N LYS A 92 -5.51 -1.83 -14.47
CA LYS A 92 -4.23 -2.19 -13.82
C LYS A 92 -4.43 -2.93 -12.51
N LEU A 93 -5.44 -2.53 -11.73
CA LEU A 93 -5.76 -3.14 -10.44
C LEU A 93 -6.77 -4.29 -10.53
N ASN A 94 -7.30 -4.57 -11.72
CA ASN A 94 -8.37 -5.53 -11.96
C ASN A 94 -9.56 -5.33 -11.01
N ILE A 95 -10.06 -4.09 -10.95
CA ILE A 95 -11.22 -3.70 -10.14
C ILE A 95 -12.21 -2.91 -10.99
N SER A 96 -13.49 -2.87 -10.60
CA SER A 96 -14.49 -2.11 -11.34
C SER A 96 -14.22 -0.61 -11.31
N TRP A 97 -14.55 0.08 -12.39
CA TRP A 97 -14.48 1.55 -12.46
C TRP A 97 -15.30 2.20 -11.34
N SER A 98 -16.46 1.64 -10.98
CA SER A 98 -17.28 2.11 -9.86
C SER A 98 -16.52 2.08 -8.53
N THR A 99 -15.68 1.07 -8.31
CA THR A 99 -14.81 0.98 -7.12
C THR A 99 -13.75 2.08 -7.15
N VAL A 100 -13.10 2.30 -8.29
CA VAL A 100 -12.11 3.36 -8.48
C VAL A 100 -12.73 4.73 -8.24
N SER A 101 -13.87 5.01 -8.86
CA SER A 101 -14.61 6.26 -8.73
C SER A 101 -15.04 6.51 -7.28
N GLY A 102 -15.61 5.50 -6.61
CA GLY A 102 -15.97 5.59 -5.19
C GLY A 102 -14.77 5.91 -4.29
N ILE A 103 -13.63 5.26 -4.52
CA ILE A 103 -12.40 5.53 -3.79
C ILE A 103 -11.92 6.97 -4.04
N LEU A 104 -11.80 7.41 -5.30
CA LEU A 104 -11.32 8.74 -5.63
C LEU A 104 -12.23 9.83 -5.07
N ASN A 105 -13.55 9.64 -5.14
CA ASN A 105 -14.53 10.57 -4.57
C ASN A 105 -14.44 10.63 -3.04
N SER A 106 -14.30 9.48 -2.36
CA SER A 106 -14.13 9.44 -0.90
C SER A 106 -12.81 10.10 -0.44
N SER A 107 -11.75 10.00 -1.24
CA SER A 107 -10.46 10.64 -0.96
C SER A 107 -10.49 12.15 -1.23
N ASN A 108 -11.26 12.59 -2.23
CA ASN A 108 -11.48 14.02 -2.51
C ASN A 108 -12.45 14.67 -1.51
N LEU A 109 -13.39 13.92 -0.93
CA LEU A 109 -14.30 14.43 0.11
C LEU A 109 -13.55 14.86 1.38
N HIS A 110 -12.44 14.20 1.74
CA HIS A 110 -11.58 14.69 2.83
C HIS A 110 -10.93 16.06 2.55
N ARG A 111 -10.76 16.45 1.28
CA ARG A 111 -10.31 17.81 0.92
C ARG A 111 -11.47 18.82 0.88
N LYS A 112 -12.70 18.36 0.68
CA LYS A 112 -13.90 19.20 0.56
C LYS A 112 -14.67 19.42 1.87
N GLY A 113 -14.21 18.82 2.98
CA GLY A 113 -14.81 19.00 4.32
C GLY A 113 -14.48 20.32 5.02
N HIS A 114 -13.58 21.15 4.48
CA HIS A 114 -13.33 22.52 4.98
C HIS A 114 -14.09 23.56 4.14
N ARG A 115 -15.41 23.36 3.98
CA ARG A 115 -16.33 24.46 3.63
C ARG A 115 -17.47 24.45 4.62
N ILE A 116 -17.25 25.20 5.69
CA ILE A 116 -18.25 25.72 6.61
C ILE A 116 -19.18 26.63 5.81
N GLY A 117 -20.50 26.43 5.96
CA GLY A 117 -21.55 27.37 5.56
C GLY A 117 -21.94 27.33 4.08
N GLY A 118 -23.20 27.41 3.69
CA GLY A 118 -24.48 27.56 4.37
C GLY A 118 -25.55 27.14 3.34
N GLY A 119 -26.63 26.51 3.74
CA GLY A 119 -27.80 27.27 4.17
C GLY A 119 -28.82 27.25 3.04
N HIS A 120 -29.78 26.33 3.18
CA HIS A 120 -31.05 26.35 2.45
C HIS A 120 -31.64 27.77 2.41
N LYS A 121 -32.03 28.22 1.23
CA LYS A 121 -33.27 28.96 0.99
C LYS A 121 -33.83 28.54 -0.36
#